data_AF-A0A167THH7-F1
#
_entry.id   AF-A0A167THH7-F1
#
_cell.length_a   1.000
_cell.length_b   1.000
_cell.length_c   1.000
_cell.angle_alpha   90.00
_cell.angle_beta   90.00
_cell.angle_gamma   90.00
#
_symmetry.space_group_name_H-M   'P 1'
#
loop_
_entity.id
_entity.type
_entity.pdbx_description
1 polymer ?
#
loop_
_entity_poly.entity_id
_entity_poly.type
_entity_poly.pdbx_seq_one_letter_code
_entity_poly.pdbx_strand_id
1 'polypeptide(L)'
;MGITHLGLNKHRLGFQALEGGPSFDDFVAGDVPDRDVLGNKQTKIPTGASFNKIKKDLRGLGLHTVCEEARCPNIGDCWGGGKEGMTAEEGKRGATATIMLMGDTCTRGCRFCSVKTSKAPPPLDPHEPENTAEAISRWGLGYIVMTSVDRDDLADGGARHKTAASCSPYSRSHAALALSGHILGSSDDQLSLCHR
;
A
#
# COMPACT_ATOMS: atom_id res chain seq x y z
N MET A 1 -59.57 29.40 15.38
CA MET A 1 -58.82 29.33 14.11
C MET A 1 -57.37 29.05 14.45
N GLY A 2 -57.00 27.77 14.44
CA GLY A 2 -55.61 27.34 14.60
C GLY A 2 -54.91 27.35 13.25
N ILE A 3 -53.64 27.72 13.25
CA ILE A 3 -52.73 27.43 12.14
C ILE A 3 -51.54 26.70 12.75
N THR A 4 -51.59 25.39 12.59
CA THR A 4 -50.48 24.44 12.74
C THR A 4 -49.44 24.71 11.66
N HIS A 5 -48.20 25.02 12.04
CA HIS A 5 -47.05 24.81 11.17
C HIS A 5 -46.35 23.49 11.57
N LEU A 6 -46.72 22.41 10.88
CA LEU A 6 -45.79 21.31 10.54
C LEU A 6 -44.60 21.93 9.77
N GLY A 7 -43.37 21.46 9.79
CA GLY A 7 -42.79 20.17 10.13
C GLY A 7 -41.40 20.15 9.46
N LEU A 8 -40.48 19.36 10.03
CA LEU A 8 -39.05 19.32 9.80
C LEU A 8 -38.59 19.16 8.33
N ASN A 9 -37.41 19.70 8.00
CA ASN A 9 -36.29 18.86 7.54
C ASN A 9 -34.93 19.57 7.61
N LYS A 10 -34.25 19.47 8.76
CA LYS A 10 -32.82 19.78 8.89
C LYS A 10 -32.04 18.46 8.74
N HIS A 11 -31.83 18.04 7.49
CA HIS A 11 -30.78 17.05 7.19
C HIS A 11 -29.41 17.72 7.36
N ARG A 12 -28.93 17.79 8.61
CA ARG A 12 -27.54 18.08 8.93
C ARG A 12 -27.08 16.96 9.85
N LEU A 13 -26.71 15.84 9.24
CA LEU A 13 -26.04 14.74 9.94
C LEU A 13 -24.79 15.33 10.62
N GLY A 14 -24.72 15.11 11.93
CA GLY A 14 -23.82 15.76 12.86
C GLY A 14 -22.36 15.51 12.53
N PHE A 15 -21.69 16.55 12.06
CA PHE A 15 -20.27 16.78 12.27
C PHE A 15 -20.18 17.80 13.41
N GLN A 16 -20.46 17.37 14.64
CA GLN A 16 -20.40 18.25 15.82
C GLN A 16 -19.59 17.55 16.90
N ALA A 17 -18.50 18.23 17.29
CA ALA A 17 -17.55 17.92 18.36
C ALA A 17 -16.54 16.78 18.12
N LEU A 18 -15.52 17.05 17.30
CA LEU A 18 -14.24 16.30 17.35
C LEU A 18 -13.05 17.18 17.75
N GLU A 19 -13.24 18.46 18.05
CA GLU A 19 -12.12 19.40 18.25
C GLU A 19 -11.51 19.39 19.66
N GLY A 20 -12.15 18.76 20.65
CA GLY A 20 -11.74 18.86 22.06
C GLY A 20 -10.92 17.69 22.61
N GLY A 21 -11.20 16.45 22.19
CA GLY A 21 -10.70 15.24 22.87
C GLY A 21 -11.06 15.19 24.38
N PRO A 22 -10.90 14.02 25.04
CA PRO A 22 -11.01 13.96 26.50
C PRO A 22 -9.80 14.66 27.15
N SER A 23 -10.06 15.38 28.24
CA SER A 23 -9.03 15.98 29.09
C SER A 23 -8.29 14.91 29.92
N PHE A 24 -7.19 15.31 30.56
CA PHE A 24 -6.46 14.41 31.46
C PHE A 24 -7.32 13.94 32.65
N ASP A 25 -8.19 14.81 33.17
CA ASP A 25 -9.09 14.48 34.27
C ASP A 25 -10.15 13.44 33.85
N ASP A 26 -10.62 13.49 32.60
CA ASP A 26 -11.54 12.48 32.05
C ASP A 26 -10.88 11.10 31.94
N PHE A 27 -9.57 11.06 31.64
CA PHE A 27 -8.77 9.84 31.65
C PHE A 27 -8.58 9.25 33.06
N VAL A 28 -8.38 10.11 34.06
CA VAL A 28 -8.21 9.68 35.46
C VAL A 28 -9.54 9.23 36.06
N ALA A 29 -10.65 9.87 35.70
CA ALA A 29 -11.99 9.51 36.11
C ALA A 29 -12.51 8.21 35.45
N GLY A 30 -11.90 7.79 34.34
CA GLY A 30 -12.37 6.64 33.56
C GLY A 30 -13.54 6.96 32.63
N ASP A 31 -13.93 8.23 32.53
CA ASP A 31 -15.01 8.75 31.69
C ASP A 31 -14.51 9.06 30.27
N VAL A 32 -13.71 8.16 29.71
CA VAL A 32 -13.24 8.25 28.32
C VAL A 32 -14.34 7.65 27.43
N PRO A 33 -14.86 8.36 26.42
CA PRO A 33 -15.84 7.77 25.52
C PRO A 33 -15.26 6.49 24.91
N ASP A 34 -16.06 5.43 24.89
CA ASP A 34 -15.68 4.15 24.28
C ASP A 34 -15.19 4.44 22.87
N ARG A 35 -14.13 3.74 22.43
CA ARG A 35 -13.49 4.01 21.15
C ARG A 35 -14.60 4.02 20.11
N ASP A 36 -14.84 5.17 19.50
CA ASP A 36 -15.78 5.28 18.40
C ASP A 36 -15.15 4.46 17.27
N VAL A 37 -15.50 3.17 17.22
CA VAL A 37 -15.13 2.27 16.15
C VAL A 37 -15.94 2.80 14.99
N LEU A 38 -15.35 3.76 14.27
CA LEU A 38 -15.90 4.31 13.03
C LEU A 38 -16.37 3.10 12.23
N GLY A 39 -17.70 2.93 12.19
CA GLY A 39 -18.33 1.72 11.72
C GLY A 39 -17.67 1.30 10.42
N ASN A 40 -17.28 0.03 10.35
CA ASN A 40 -16.71 -0.69 9.22
C ASN A 40 -17.05 0.00 7.89
N LYS A 41 -16.19 0.95 7.49
CA LYS A 41 -16.32 1.67 6.23
C LYS A 41 -16.00 0.65 5.15
N GLN A 42 -17.01 -0.12 4.75
CA GLN A 42 -16.90 -1.05 3.65
C GLN A 42 -16.50 -0.25 2.42
N THR A 43 -15.27 -0.47 1.99
CA THR A 43 -14.79 0.10 0.73
C THR A 43 -15.47 -0.62 -0.41
N LYS A 44 -15.75 0.13 -1.49
CA LYS A 44 -16.41 -0.44 -2.66
C LYS A 44 -15.54 -1.53 -3.25
N ILE A 45 -16.16 -2.63 -3.68
CA ILE A 45 -15.45 -3.71 -4.37
C ILE A 45 -14.82 -3.12 -5.63
N PRO A 46 -13.49 -3.25 -5.82
CA PRO A 46 -12.83 -2.70 -6.99
C PRO A 46 -13.23 -3.49 -8.24
N THR A 47 -13.84 -2.79 -9.21
CA THR A 47 -14.31 -3.38 -10.48
C THR A 47 -13.67 -2.73 -11.72
N GLY A 48 -12.69 -1.84 -11.53
CA GLY A 48 -12.07 -1.08 -12.63
C GLY A 48 -11.21 -1.94 -13.56
N ALA A 49 -11.15 -1.56 -14.85
CA ALA A 49 -10.31 -2.23 -15.85
C ALA A 49 -8.81 -2.22 -15.47
N SER A 50 -8.31 -1.10 -14.92
CA SER A 50 -6.93 -0.98 -14.43
C SER A 50 -6.64 -1.98 -13.31
N PHE A 51 -7.57 -2.12 -12.36
CA PHE A 51 -7.44 -3.08 -11.26
C PHE A 51 -7.30 -4.52 -11.79
N ASN A 52 -8.16 -4.92 -12.72
CA ASN A 52 -8.11 -6.26 -13.32
C ASN A 52 -6.82 -6.48 -14.14
N LYS A 53 -6.33 -5.46 -14.83
CA LYS A 53 -5.07 -5.50 -15.57
C LYS A 53 -3.89 -5.75 -14.63
N ILE A 54 -3.73 -4.92 -13.60
CA ILE A 54 -2.64 -5.05 -12.62
C ILE A 54 -2.72 -6.42 -11.92
N LYS A 55 -3.93 -6.82 -11.50
CA LYS A 55 -4.15 -8.14 -10.89
C LYS A 55 -3.72 -9.30 -11.80
N LYS A 56 -4.02 -9.22 -13.09
CA LYS A 56 -3.63 -10.24 -14.08
C LYS A 56 -2.11 -10.25 -14.30
N ASP A 57 -1.50 -9.07 -14.42
CA ASP A 57 -0.05 -8.94 -14.62
C ASP A 57 0.72 -9.50 -13.42
N LEU A 58 0.28 -9.22 -12.18
CA LEU A 58 0.89 -9.77 -10.97
C LEU A 58 0.90 -11.30 -10.98
N ARG A 59 -0.23 -11.93 -11.30
CA ARG A 59 -0.32 -13.40 -11.38
C ARG A 59 0.49 -13.98 -12.53
N GLY A 60 0.54 -13.28 -13.67
CA GLY A 60 1.30 -13.73 -14.85
C GLY A 60 2.81 -13.63 -14.67
N LEU A 61 3.28 -12.64 -13.90
CA LEU A 61 4.70 -12.37 -13.67
C LEU A 61 5.22 -12.94 -12.33
N GLY A 62 4.35 -13.60 -11.55
CA GLY A 62 4.74 -14.17 -10.25
C GLY A 62 5.10 -13.10 -9.19
N LEU A 63 4.53 -11.90 -9.30
CA LEU A 63 4.85 -10.78 -8.43
C LEU A 63 3.82 -10.61 -7.30
N HIS A 64 4.26 -9.99 -6.21
CA HIS A 64 3.44 -9.72 -5.04
C HIS A 64 3.32 -8.21 -4.77
N THR A 65 2.25 -7.82 -4.08
CA THR A 65 2.03 -6.42 -3.67
C THR A 65 1.56 -6.36 -2.23
N VAL A 66 1.98 -5.33 -1.49
CA VAL A 66 1.42 -5.07 -0.15
C VAL A 66 -0.09 -4.83 -0.23
N CYS A 67 -0.56 -4.27 -1.34
CA CYS A 67 -1.98 -4.02 -1.55
C CYS A 67 -2.82 -5.32 -1.43
N GLU A 68 -2.38 -6.41 -2.06
CA GLU A 68 -3.06 -7.71 -1.96
C GLU A 68 -2.70 -8.45 -0.66
N GLU A 69 -1.41 -8.56 -0.33
CA GLU A 69 -0.94 -9.41 0.78
C GLU A 69 -1.35 -8.85 2.14
N ALA A 70 -1.39 -7.53 2.30
CA ALA A 70 -1.86 -6.86 3.52
C ALA A 70 -3.35 -6.51 3.50
N ARG A 71 -4.11 -6.97 2.49
CA ARG A 71 -5.57 -6.74 2.35
C ARG A 71 -5.95 -5.26 2.44
N CYS A 72 -5.22 -4.42 1.71
CA CYS A 72 -5.39 -2.97 1.79
C CYS A 72 -6.81 -2.56 1.33
N PRO A 73 -7.59 -1.83 2.15
CA PRO A 73 -8.94 -1.42 1.78
C PRO A 73 -8.97 -0.40 0.63
N ASN A 74 -7.84 0.25 0.35
CA ASN A 74 -7.69 1.31 -0.65
C ASN A 74 -7.16 0.82 -2.01
N ILE A 75 -7.01 -0.50 -2.20
CA ILE A 75 -6.41 -1.08 -3.42
C ILE A 75 -7.11 -0.61 -4.71
N GLY A 76 -8.43 -0.45 -4.68
CA GLY A 76 -9.22 0.04 -5.82
C GLY A 76 -8.88 1.47 -6.21
N ASP A 77 -8.72 2.35 -5.22
CA ASP A 77 -8.41 3.75 -5.44
C ASP A 77 -6.96 3.93 -5.92
N CYS A 78 -6.02 3.20 -5.31
CA CYS A 78 -4.61 3.22 -5.69
C CYS A 78 -4.40 2.74 -7.13
N TRP A 79 -4.93 1.56 -7.48
CA TRP A 79 -4.71 0.95 -8.81
C TRP A 79 -5.60 1.57 -9.90
N GLY A 80 -6.75 2.13 -9.51
CA GLY A 80 -7.74 2.69 -10.42
C GLY A 80 -7.35 4.06 -10.97
N GLY A 81 -6.66 4.88 -10.19
CA GLY A 81 -6.08 6.17 -10.60
C GLY A 81 -7.09 7.29 -10.92
N GLY A 82 -8.21 6.97 -11.58
CA GLY A 82 -9.20 7.94 -12.02
C GLY A 82 -10.46 7.94 -11.15
N LYS A 83 -10.78 9.10 -10.58
CA LYS A 83 -12.13 9.40 -10.08
C LYS A 83 -12.97 9.97 -11.22
N GLU A 84 -14.28 9.80 -11.13
CA GLU A 84 -15.22 10.37 -12.11
C GLU A 84 -14.98 11.89 -12.25
N GLY A 85 -14.74 12.35 -13.47
CA GLY A 85 -14.41 13.76 -13.77
C GLY A 85 -12.91 14.09 -13.88
N MET A 86 -11.99 13.14 -13.63
CA MET A 86 -10.56 13.33 -13.89
C MET A 86 -10.21 13.05 -15.36
N THR A 87 -9.27 13.83 -15.91
CA THR A 87 -8.68 13.52 -17.22
C THR A 87 -7.84 12.25 -17.15
N ALA A 88 -7.58 11.63 -18.30
CA ALA A 88 -6.75 10.43 -18.37
C ALA A 88 -5.33 10.64 -17.81
N GLU A 89 -4.75 11.84 -18.00
CA GLU A 89 -3.42 12.19 -17.48
C GLU A 89 -3.43 12.38 -15.95
N GLU A 90 -4.44 13.04 -15.40
CA GLU A 90 -4.60 13.20 -13.95
C GLU A 90 -4.85 11.85 -13.28
N GLY A 91 -5.66 11.00 -13.89
CA GLY A 91 -5.90 9.64 -13.42
C GLY A 91 -4.63 8.82 -13.40
N LYS A 92 -3.77 8.96 -14.42
CA LYS A 92 -2.46 8.31 -14.47
C LYS A 92 -1.54 8.79 -13.35
N ARG A 93 -1.49 10.10 -13.08
CA ARG A 93 -0.68 10.69 -12.01
C ARG A 93 -1.14 10.28 -10.61
N GLY A 94 -2.45 10.07 -10.43
CA GLY A 94 -3.05 9.59 -9.18
C GLY A 94 -2.92 8.08 -8.96
N ALA A 95 -2.67 7.30 -10.02
CA ALA A 95 -2.51 5.85 -9.94
C ALA A 95 -1.19 5.47 -9.28
N THR A 96 -1.25 4.58 -8.30
CA THR A 96 -0.10 4.10 -7.54
C THR A 96 -0.24 2.62 -7.20
N ALA A 97 0.89 1.93 -7.11
CA ALA A 97 0.95 0.56 -6.62
C ALA A 97 2.20 0.36 -5.77
N THR A 98 2.16 -0.63 -4.90
CA THR A 98 3.28 -1.01 -4.04
C THR A 98 3.69 -2.44 -4.33
N ILE A 99 4.79 -2.63 -5.05
CA ILE A 99 5.37 -3.95 -5.30
C ILE A 99 6.07 -4.42 -4.04
N MET A 100 5.80 -5.66 -3.64
CA MET A 100 6.48 -6.33 -2.54
C MET A 100 7.45 -7.36 -3.12
N LEU A 101 8.73 -7.06 -3.01
CA LEU A 101 9.84 -7.90 -3.46
C LEU A 101 10.09 -9.05 -2.48
N MET A 102 10.73 -10.10 -3.00
CA MET A 102 11.16 -11.29 -2.27
C MET A 102 10.02 -12.18 -1.79
N GLY A 103 8.89 -12.14 -2.50
CA GLY A 103 7.73 -13.01 -2.28
C GLY A 103 6.71 -12.48 -1.28
N ASP A 104 5.79 -13.37 -0.85
CA ASP A 104 4.67 -13.09 0.06
C ASP A 104 4.90 -13.48 1.51
N THR A 105 6.09 -14.00 1.83
CA THR A 105 6.37 -14.67 3.10
C THR A 105 7.58 -14.02 3.77
N CYS A 106 7.35 -13.44 4.95
CA CYS A 106 8.34 -12.76 5.77
C CYS A 106 8.97 -13.71 6.80
N THR A 107 10.26 -13.53 7.09
CA THR A 107 10.93 -14.25 8.21
C THR A 107 10.49 -13.74 9.57
N ARG A 108 9.94 -12.52 9.63
CA ARG A 108 9.49 -11.85 10.87
C ARG A 108 7.97 -11.83 10.98
N GLY A 109 7.49 -12.18 12.18
CA GLY A 109 6.06 -12.19 12.53
C GLY A 109 5.63 -10.94 13.29
N CYS A 110 5.59 -9.79 12.62
CA CYS A 110 5.13 -8.55 13.23
C CYS A 110 3.64 -8.65 13.62
N ARG A 111 3.28 -8.30 14.86
CA ARG A 111 1.91 -8.50 15.39
C ARG A 111 0.82 -7.72 14.64
N PHE A 112 1.21 -6.65 13.95
CA PHE A 112 0.30 -5.81 13.15
C PHE A 112 0.31 -6.17 11.67
N CYS A 113 1.25 -7.00 11.20
CA CYS A 113 1.43 -7.30 9.79
C CYS A 113 0.59 -8.51 9.41
N SER A 114 -0.12 -8.42 8.28
CA SER A 114 -0.95 -9.52 7.76
C SER A 114 -0.23 -10.40 6.74
N VAL A 115 1.03 -10.09 6.41
CA VAL A 115 1.87 -10.86 5.50
C VAL A 115 2.18 -12.23 6.11
N LYS A 116 2.27 -13.27 5.28
CA LYS A 116 2.56 -14.63 5.75
C LYS A 116 3.91 -14.67 6.45
N THR A 117 4.05 -15.49 7.46
CA THR A 117 5.30 -15.62 8.21
C THR A 117 5.81 -17.06 8.16
N SER A 118 7.08 -17.24 7.80
CA SER A 118 7.80 -18.52 7.87
C SER A 118 9.27 -18.27 8.14
N LYS A 119 9.89 -19.09 8.98
CA LYS A 119 11.35 -19.05 9.20
C LYS A 119 12.15 -19.56 7.99
N ALA A 120 11.52 -20.37 7.14
CA ALA A 120 12.10 -20.91 5.93
C ALA A 120 11.17 -20.56 4.75
N PRO A 121 11.24 -19.33 4.24
CA PRO A 121 10.49 -18.93 3.04
C PRO A 121 11.03 -19.64 1.79
N PRO A 122 10.28 -19.64 0.67
CA PRO A 122 10.77 -20.12 -0.61
C PRO A 122 12.04 -19.39 -1.08
N PRO A 123 12.85 -20.03 -1.96
CA PRO A 123 14.02 -19.38 -2.56
C PRO A 123 13.58 -18.14 -3.37
N LEU A 124 14.47 -17.15 -3.45
CA LEU A 124 14.25 -15.98 -4.29
C LEU A 124 14.16 -16.39 -5.76
N ASP A 125 13.21 -15.81 -6.49
CA ASP A 125 13.15 -15.92 -7.94
C ASP A 125 14.22 -15.00 -8.55
N PRO A 126 15.25 -15.54 -9.25
CA PRO A 126 16.27 -14.73 -9.90
C PRO A 126 15.71 -13.79 -10.97
N HIS A 127 14.54 -14.09 -11.52
CA HIS A 127 13.88 -13.29 -12.55
C HIS A 127 12.91 -12.23 -11.99
N GLU A 128 12.73 -12.15 -10.67
CA GLU A 128 11.87 -11.15 -10.04
C GLU A 128 12.25 -9.70 -10.41
N PRO A 129 13.54 -9.31 -10.50
CA PRO A 129 13.94 -7.97 -10.93
C PRO A 129 13.48 -7.62 -12.35
N GLU A 130 13.66 -8.53 -13.31
CA GLU A 130 13.24 -8.35 -14.70
C GLU A 130 11.72 -8.31 -14.80
N ASN A 131 11.04 -9.23 -14.11
CA ASN A 131 9.57 -9.27 -14.05
C ASN A 131 9.00 -7.98 -13.43
N THR A 132 9.65 -7.45 -12.39
CA THR A 132 9.30 -6.18 -11.75
C THR A 132 9.42 -5.02 -12.73
N ALA A 133 10.51 -4.96 -13.48
CA ALA A 133 10.73 -3.95 -14.50
C ALA A 133 9.67 -3.99 -15.61
N GLU A 134 9.34 -5.19 -16.07
CA GLU A 134 8.30 -5.43 -17.07
C GLU A 134 6.92 -5.00 -16.56
N ALA A 135 6.58 -5.33 -15.32
CA ALA A 135 5.34 -4.91 -14.68
C ALA A 135 5.19 -3.38 -14.61
N ILE A 136 6.25 -2.68 -14.19
CA ILE A 136 6.31 -1.21 -14.12
C ILE A 136 6.04 -0.60 -15.50
N SER A 137 6.70 -1.14 -16.53
CA SER A 137 6.53 -0.70 -17.92
C SER A 137 5.09 -0.85 -18.41
N ARG A 138 4.41 -1.94 -18.03
CA ARG A 138 3.03 -2.25 -18.44
C ARG A 138 1.98 -1.41 -17.74
N TRP A 139 2.16 -1.13 -16.44
CA TRP A 139 1.10 -0.49 -15.66
C TRP A 139 0.96 1.00 -15.96
N GLY A 140 2.05 1.67 -16.34
CA GLY A 140 2.03 3.09 -16.66
C GLY A 140 1.49 3.93 -15.51
N LEU A 141 1.88 3.63 -14.27
CA LEU A 141 1.45 4.35 -13.08
C LEU A 141 2.19 5.69 -12.96
N GLY A 142 1.61 6.65 -12.26
CA GLY A 142 2.27 7.93 -11.98
C GLY A 142 3.38 7.79 -10.94
N TYR A 143 3.18 6.87 -9.99
CA TYR A 143 4.12 6.63 -8.89
C TYR A 143 4.14 5.14 -8.53
N ILE A 144 5.31 4.65 -8.13
CA ILE A 144 5.42 3.29 -7.63
C ILE A 144 6.21 3.23 -6.33
N VAL A 145 5.80 2.35 -5.43
CA VAL A 145 6.57 2.04 -4.23
C VAL A 145 7.11 0.64 -4.37
N MET A 146 8.40 0.48 -4.11
CA MET A 146 9.01 -0.83 -3.94
C MET A 146 9.20 -1.05 -2.45
N THR A 147 8.77 -2.20 -1.95
CA THR A 147 9.04 -2.64 -0.59
C THR A 147 9.44 -4.10 -0.63
N SER A 148 9.78 -4.69 0.51
CA SER A 148 10.06 -6.11 0.58
C SER A 148 9.63 -6.70 1.91
N VAL A 149 9.55 -8.03 1.92
CA VAL A 149 9.56 -8.79 3.17
C VAL A 149 10.96 -8.78 3.81
N ASP A 150 11.05 -9.12 5.09
CA ASP A 150 12.33 -9.42 5.74
C ASP A 150 12.78 -10.84 5.34
N ARG A 151 14.07 -10.97 5.00
CA ARG A 151 14.73 -12.21 4.57
C ARG A 151 15.96 -12.47 5.43
N ASP A 152 15.73 -12.68 6.73
CA ASP A 152 16.80 -12.96 7.70
C ASP A 152 17.53 -14.30 7.42
N ASP A 153 16.98 -15.13 6.52
CA ASP A 153 17.60 -16.37 6.02
C ASP A 153 18.75 -16.12 5.03
N LEU A 154 18.85 -14.91 4.45
CA LEU A 154 19.90 -14.52 3.52
C LEU A 154 21.01 -13.75 4.22
N ALA A 155 22.26 -14.01 3.84
CA ALA A 155 23.43 -13.36 4.45
C ALA A 155 23.43 -11.83 4.28
N ASP A 156 22.90 -11.32 3.17
CA ASP A 156 22.78 -9.89 2.87
C ASP A 156 21.37 -9.34 3.16
N GLY A 157 20.49 -10.14 3.77
CA GLY A 157 19.09 -9.77 3.99
C GLY A 157 18.30 -9.46 2.72
N GLY A 158 18.80 -9.89 1.55
CA GLY A 158 18.21 -9.57 0.23
C GLY A 158 18.62 -8.22 -0.35
N ALA A 159 19.66 -7.59 0.18
CA ALA A 159 20.20 -6.31 -0.29
C ALA A 159 20.41 -6.29 -1.81
N ARG A 160 21.16 -7.26 -2.34
CA ARG A 160 21.52 -7.30 -3.77
C ARG A 160 20.31 -7.48 -4.66
N HIS A 161 19.35 -8.25 -4.19
CA HIS A 161 18.11 -8.54 -4.93
C HIS A 161 17.25 -7.29 -5.10
N LYS A 162 17.07 -6.52 -4.02
CA LYS A 162 16.36 -5.23 -4.08
C LYS A 162 17.05 -4.24 -4.99
N THR A 163 18.37 -4.16 -4.93
CA THR A 163 19.14 -3.27 -5.78
C THR A 163 18.98 -3.64 -7.26
N ALA A 164 19.05 -4.92 -7.61
CA ALA A 164 18.80 -5.36 -8.99
C ALA A 164 17.43 -4.90 -9.52
N ALA A 165 16.38 -5.00 -8.70
CA ALA A 165 15.04 -4.54 -9.07
C ALA A 165 14.95 -3.00 -9.20
N SER A 166 15.57 -2.26 -8.27
CA SER A 166 15.48 -0.80 -8.24
C SER A 166 16.33 -0.11 -9.31
N CYS A 167 17.49 -0.66 -9.68
CA CYS A 167 18.39 -0.06 -10.69
C CYS A 167 17.96 -0.30 -12.14
N SER A 168 16.93 -1.12 -12.36
CA SER A 168 16.39 -1.38 -13.71
C SER A 168 16.02 -0.05 -14.41
N PRO A 169 16.30 0.10 -15.72
CA PRO A 169 16.02 1.34 -16.46
C PRO A 169 14.53 1.77 -16.40
N TYR A 170 13.60 0.80 -16.30
CA TYR A 170 12.17 1.09 -16.17
C TYR A 170 11.79 1.64 -14.80
N SER A 171 12.47 1.17 -13.75
CA SER A 171 12.31 1.66 -12.38
C SER A 171 12.80 3.10 -12.23
N ARG A 172 13.92 3.46 -12.88
CA ARG A 172 14.46 4.84 -12.86
C ARG A 172 13.58 5.88 -13.55
N SER A 173 12.74 5.45 -14.49
CA SER A 173 11.86 6.34 -15.27
C SER A 173 10.59 6.73 -14.50
N HIS A 174 10.24 5.97 -13.46
CA HIS A 174 9.10 6.25 -12.59
C HIS A 174 9.64 6.70 -11.23
N ALA A 175 8.93 7.57 -10.52
CA ALA A 175 9.33 7.92 -9.17
C ALA A 175 9.11 6.71 -8.25
N ALA A 176 10.14 5.88 -8.12
CA ALA A 176 10.17 4.67 -7.31
C ALA A 176 10.76 4.98 -5.93
N LEU A 177 9.95 4.89 -4.87
CA LEU A 177 10.47 4.94 -3.49
C LEU A 177 10.64 3.53 -2.94
N ALA A 178 11.86 3.19 -2.54
CA ALA A 178 12.18 1.94 -1.88
C ALA A 178 12.00 2.07 -0.35
N LEU A 179 10.97 1.45 0.20
CA LEU A 179 10.80 1.28 1.64
C LEU A 179 11.44 -0.04 2.05
N SER A 180 12.41 0.00 2.96
CA SER A 180 13.10 -1.21 3.41
C SER A 180 12.95 -1.39 4.91
N GLY A 181 12.69 -2.64 5.34
CA GLY A 181 13.03 -3.11 6.68
C GLY A 181 14.55 -3.04 6.92
N HIS A 182 15.01 -3.45 8.10
CA HIS A 182 16.42 -3.41 8.45
C HIS A 182 17.22 -4.43 7.62
N ILE A 183 17.78 -3.99 6.48
CA ILE A 183 18.70 -4.79 5.67
C ILE A 183 20.07 -4.80 6.34
N LEU A 184 20.75 -5.95 6.34
CA LEU A 184 22.15 -6.05 6.74
C LEU A 184 23.04 -5.51 5.60
N GLY A 185 23.16 -4.18 5.51
CA GLY A 185 23.97 -3.46 4.51
C GLY A 185 23.69 -1.95 4.57
N SER A 186 24.68 -1.11 4.28
CA SER A 186 24.49 0.35 4.34
C SER A 186 23.68 0.86 3.14
N SER A 187 22.95 1.97 3.30
CA SER A 187 22.26 2.64 2.19
C SER A 187 23.21 3.06 1.06
N ASP A 188 24.48 3.32 1.39
CA ASP A 188 25.54 3.67 0.44
C ASP A 188 25.97 2.46 -0.42
N ASP A 189 25.92 1.25 0.14
CA ASP A 189 26.16 0.01 -0.62
C ASP A 189 25.09 -0.20 -1.69
N GLN A 190 23.82 0.09 -1.37
CA GLN A 190 22.68 0.00 -2.31
C GLN A 190 22.82 0.96 -3.50
N LEU A 191 23.21 2.22 -3.24
CA LEU A 191 23.40 3.23 -4.30
C LEU A 191 24.66 2.96 -5.13
N SER A 192 25.77 2.55 -4.50
CA SER A 192 27.01 2.23 -5.23
C SER A 192 26.87 1.01 -6.15
N LEU A 193 25.97 0.07 -5.81
CA LEU A 193 25.60 -1.08 -6.64
C LEU A 193 24.78 -0.68 -7.89
N CYS A 194 24.02 0.43 -7.87
CA CYS A 194 23.33 0.95 -9.06
C CYS A 194 24.24 1.71 -10.03
N HIS A 195 25.38 2.20 -9.55
CA HIS A 195 26.31 3.05 -10.32
C HIS A 195 27.50 2.27 -10.93
N ARG A 196 27.56 0.95 -10.75
CA ARG A 196 28.45 0.05 -11.51
C ARG A 196 27.69 -0.61 -12.64
#